data_AF-A0A9P8APZ4-F1
#
_entry.id   AF-A0A9P8APZ4-F1
#
_cell.length_a   1.000
_cell.length_b   1.000
_cell.length_c   1.000
_cell.angle_alpha   90.00
_cell.angle_beta   90.00
_cell.angle_gamma   90.00
#
_symmetry.space_group_name_H-M   'P 1'
#
loop_
_entity.id
_entity.type
_entity.pdbx_description
1 polymer ?
#
loop_
_entity_poly.entity_id
_entity_poly.type
_entity_poly.pdbx_seq_one_letter_code
_entity_poly.pdbx_strand_id
1 'polypeptide(L)'
;MSPTSRFLIDSLSLGASAFVYCRPYSAIDFIPRRHLSSRIGFGPKHIRTRDNYRIISTLDVARIKDTDIHDLSFFKKPRIQTIVKKKKSSFRVDYATDVLHESSKYLVFPPRTEGFFYYHQQHDSLPGEVRFSLANAGDTGTDMDLLLPNGLPWSLPLWYIASAPKYETLLQKLIEDGLVSSELVQRCRWMFPLAWARRRKRATVLMRWDDMFAVPFDAKCTKLWITGEKAKKEIFLRSEGIFGSYAGSTTGAVYMPGSSMIQSTKWMW
;
A
#
# COMPACT_ATOMS: atom_id res chain seq x y z
N MET A 1 -18.44 -21.96 27.44
CA MET A 1 -17.41 -20.93 27.71
C MET A 1 -16.71 -20.63 26.39
N SER A 2 -16.82 -19.40 25.90
CA SER A 2 -16.22 -18.96 24.63
C SER A 2 -14.70 -18.81 24.78
N PRO A 3 -13.87 -19.33 23.85
CA PRO A 3 -12.44 -19.06 23.90
C PRO A 3 -12.22 -17.60 23.51
N THR A 4 -11.87 -16.79 24.50
CA THR A 4 -11.44 -15.41 24.27
C THR A 4 -10.08 -15.48 23.58
N SER A 5 -10.00 -15.11 22.30
CA SER A 5 -8.73 -14.94 21.60
C SER A 5 -7.87 -13.94 22.37
N ARG A 6 -6.83 -14.45 23.07
CA ARG A 6 -5.88 -13.65 23.85
C ARG A 6 -4.64 -13.42 23.00
N PHE A 7 -4.38 -12.17 22.65
CA PHE A 7 -3.13 -11.80 22.02
C PHE A 7 -2.03 -11.66 23.08
N LEU A 8 -1.21 -12.69 23.31
CA LEU A 8 -0.21 -12.75 24.38
C LEU A 8 1.19 -12.23 24.00
N ILE A 9 1.41 -11.75 22.77
CA ILE A 9 2.75 -11.35 22.30
C ILE A 9 2.84 -9.83 22.12
N ASP A 10 3.78 -9.20 22.82
CA ASP A 10 4.04 -7.74 22.75
C ASP A 10 5.25 -7.39 21.86
N SER A 11 6.11 -8.37 21.58
CA SER A 11 7.26 -8.24 20.69
C SER A 11 7.55 -9.55 19.96
N LEU A 12 7.90 -9.46 18.67
CA LEU A 12 8.34 -10.62 17.87
C LEU A 12 9.82 -10.51 17.51
N SER A 13 10.48 -11.66 17.44
CA SER A 13 11.78 -11.84 16.81
C SER A 13 11.62 -12.79 15.62
N LEU A 14 12.38 -12.56 14.54
CA LEU A 14 12.36 -13.45 13.37
C LEU A 14 13.23 -14.68 13.61
N GLY A 15 12.71 -15.85 13.25
CA GLY A 15 13.52 -17.06 13.12
C GLY A 15 14.28 -17.09 11.78
N ALA A 16 15.20 -18.06 11.64
CA ALA A 16 16.12 -18.19 10.51
C ALA A 16 15.48 -18.40 9.11
N SER A 17 14.16 -18.55 9.02
CA SER A 17 13.41 -18.81 7.78
C SER A 17 12.62 -17.61 7.24
N ALA A 18 12.88 -16.40 7.74
CA ALA A 18 12.34 -15.18 7.15
C ALA A 18 13.05 -14.85 5.83
N PHE A 19 12.28 -14.56 4.78
CA PHE A 19 12.84 -14.13 3.50
C PHE A 19 12.83 -12.61 3.43
N VAL A 20 14.01 -12.03 3.28
CA VAL A 20 14.18 -10.59 3.03
C VAL A 20 14.32 -10.39 1.54
N TYR A 21 13.32 -9.75 0.93
CA TYR A 21 13.39 -9.40 -0.47
C TYR A 21 13.95 -7.99 -0.62
N CYS A 22 15.24 -7.92 -0.90
CA CYS A 22 15.90 -6.71 -1.34
C CYS A 22 16.02 -6.77 -2.87
N ARG A 23 14.99 -6.34 -3.61
CA ARG A 23 15.23 -6.06 -5.03
C ARG A 23 16.02 -4.75 -5.09
N PRO A 24 17.22 -4.73 -5.70
CA PRO A 24 17.83 -3.46 -6.08
C PRO A 24 16.91 -2.85 -7.14
N TYR A 25 16.05 -1.93 -6.72
CA TYR A 25 15.22 -1.20 -7.65
C TYR A 25 16.12 -0.19 -8.37
N SER A 26 16.52 -0.54 -9.59
CA SER A 26 17.34 0.30 -10.49
C SER A 26 16.62 1.56 -10.98
N ALA A 27 15.41 1.87 -10.47
CA ALA A 27 14.89 3.24 -10.60
C ALA A 27 15.68 4.25 -9.77
N ILE A 28 16.50 3.80 -8.81
CA ILE A 28 17.49 4.66 -8.12
C ILE A 28 18.65 5.05 -9.06
N ASP A 29 18.92 4.31 -10.14
CA ASP A 29 19.91 4.73 -11.14
C ASP A 29 19.38 5.84 -12.06
N PHE A 30 18.06 6.04 -12.11
CA PHE A 30 17.40 7.13 -12.85
C PHE A 30 16.90 8.28 -11.97
N ILE A 31 17.02 8.17 -10.65
CA ILE A 31 16.90 9.32 -9.74
C ILE A 31 18.31 9.57 -9.21
N PRO A 32 19.12 10.43 -9.87
CA PRO A 32 20.47 10.71 -9.40
C PRO A 32 20.40 11.08 -7.93
N ARG A 33 21.32 10.59 -7.09
CA ARG A 33 21.37 10.86 -5.64
C ARG A 33 21.38 12.36 -5.26
N ARG A 34 21.47 13.26 -6.26
CA ARG A 34 21.35 14.72 -6.14
C ARG A 34 19.94 15.29 -6.45
N HIS A 35 18.98 14.47 -6.88
CA HIS A 35 17.63 14.87 -7.30
C HIS A 35 16.55 14.78 -6.22
N LEU A 36 16.88 14.31 -5.01
CA LEU A 36 15.98 14.30 -3.85
C LEU A 36 15.90 15.68 -3.15
N SER A 37 16.82 16.59 -3.46
CA SER A 37 16.71 17.99 -3.05
C SER A 37 15.84 18.75 -4.04
N SER A 38 14.79 19.40 -3.54
CA SER A 38 13.88 20.27 -4.28
C SER A 38 14.53 21.56 -4.82
N ARG A 39 15.81 21.54 -5.24
CA ARG A 39 16.55 22.74 -5.65
C ARG A 39 17.41 22.64 -6.90
N ILE A 40 17.44 21.53 -7.65
CA ILE A 40 18.04 21.54 -8.99
C ILE A 40 17.12 20.87 -10.03
N GLY A 41 16.39 21.71 -10.77
CA GLY A 41 16.45 21.64 -12.23
C GLY A 41 15.41 20.86 -13.04
N PHE A 42 14.26 20.42 -12.51
CA PHE A 42 13.09 20.30 -13.40
C PHE A 42 12.32 21.61 -13.33
N GLY A 43 12.49 22.46 -14.34
CA GLY A 43 11.74 23.71 -14.43
C GLY A 43 10.24 23.47 -14.27
N PRO A 44 9.45 24.51 -13.91
CA PRO A 44 7.99 24.41 -13.70
C PRO A 44 7.17 23.84 -14.88
N LYS A 45 7.82 23.49 -16.00
CA LYS A 45 7.23 22.95 -17.23
C LYS A 45 6.91 21.44 -17.17
N HIS A 46 7.50 20.65 -16.28
CA HIS A 46 7.27 19.18 -16.24
C HIS A 46 6.27 18.70 -15.18
N ILE A 47 5.97 19.51 -14.16
CA ILE A 47 4.92 19.16 -13.19
C ILE A 47 3.57 19.45 -13.84
N ARG A 48 2.91 18.40 -14.31
CA ARG A 48 1.54 18.51 -14.85
C ARG A 48 0.59 18.81 -13.68
N THR A 49 -0.08 19.96 -13.70
CA THR A 49 -0.91 20.43 -12.58
C THR A 49 -2.42 20.40 -12.84
N ARG A 50 -2.85 20.19 -14.09
CA ARG A 50 -4.26 20.09 -14.45
C ARG A 50 -4.43 19.19 -15.68
N ASP A 51 -4.95 17.99 -15.46
CA ASP A 51 -5.54 17.21 -16.53
C ASP A 51 -6.89 16.67 -16.07
N ASN A 52 -7.93 17.02 -16.83
CA ASN A 52 -9.33 16.67 -16.56
C ASN A 52 -9.72 15.29 -17.14
N TYR A 53 -8.77 14.51 -17.63
CA TYR A 53 -9.04 13.37 -18.53
C TYR A 53 -8.88 11.98 -17.90
N ARG A 54 -8.50 11.85 -16.62
CA ARG A 54 -8.33 10.53 -15.98
C ARG A 54 -9.65 10.00 -15.45
N ILE A 55 -10.49 9.47 -16.33
CA ILE A 55 -11.78 8.86 -15.96
C ILE A 55 -11.59 7.34 -15.95
N ILE A 56 -11.90 6.70 -14.83
CA ILE A 56 -11.97 5.24 -14.73
C ILE A 56 -13.42 4.78 -14.76
N SER A 57 -13.66 3.75 -15.54
CA SER A 57 -14.95 3.11 -15.80
C SER A 57 -15.20 1.94 -14.84
N THR A 58 -14.15 1.26 -14.38
CA THR A 58 -14.23 0.15 -13.44
C THR A 58 -12.89 -0.09 -12.72
N LEU A 59 -12.92 -0.85 -11.63
CA LEU A 59 -11.75 -1.41 -10.95
C LEU A 59 -11.69 -2.94 -11.03
N ASP A 60 -12.64 -3.57 -11.72
CA ASP A 60 -12.68 -5.00 -11.96
C ASP A 60 -11.74 -5.35 -13.12
N VAL A 61 -10.69 -6.12 -12.85
CA VAL A 61 -9.66 -6.54 -13.82
C VAL A 61 -10.27 -7.12 -15.09
N ALA A 62 -11.35 -7.90 -14.97
CA ALA A 62 -11.99 -8.55 -16.11
C ALA A 62 -12.75 -7.58 -17.02
N ARG A 63 -12.96 -6.32 -16.58
CA ARG A 63 -13.78 -5.32 -17.26
C ARG A 63 -13.00 -4.06 -17.65
N ILE A 64 -11.70 -4.04 -17.39
CA ILE A 64 -10.80 -2.93 -17.72
C ILE A 64 -10.72 -2.75 -19.24
N LYS A 65 -10.76 -1.49 -19.67
CA LYS A 65 -10.67 -1.10 -21.08
C LYS A 65 -9.45 -0.22 -21.32
N ASP A 66 -9.07 -0.03 -22.58
CA ASP A 66 -7.99 0.90 -22.95
C ASP A 66 -8.27 2.33 -22.45
N THR A 67 -9.54 2.72 -22.33
CA THR A 67 -9.94 4.03 -21.77
C THR A 67 -9.65 4.18 -20.27
N ASP A 68 -9.39 3.08 -19.57
CA ASP A 68 -9.04 3.04 -18.15
C ASP A 68 -7.51 3.12 -17.92
N ILE A 69 -6.72 3.11 -19.00
CA ILE A 69 -5.28 3.28 -18.96
C ILE A 69 -4.94 4.77 -18.91
N HIS A 70 -4.18 5.17 -17.90
CA HIS A 70 -3.83 6.56 -17.62
C HIS A 70 -2.34 6.71 -17.29
N ASP A 71 -1.73 7.76 -17.85
CA ASP A 71 -0.39 8.20 -17.45
C ASP A 71 -0.45 9.06 -16.18
N LEU A 72 0.21 8.56 -15.13
CA LEU A 72 0.39 9.23 -13.84
C LEU A 72 1.79 9.85 -13.68
N SER A 73 2.69 9.69 -14.66
CA SER A 73 4.09 10.13 -14.56
C SER A 73 4.21 11.58 -14.11
N PHE A 74 5.09 11.83 -13.14
CA PHE A 74 5.42 13.15 -12.60
C PHE A 74 4.29 13.89 -11.88
N PHE A 75 3.12 13.28 -11.69
CA PHE A 75 2.08 13.88 -10.86
C PHE A 75 2.39 13.68 -9.38
N LYS A 76 2.10 14.71 -8.57
CA LYS A 76 2.20 14.61 -7.10
C LYS A 76 0.92 14.03 -6.48
N LYS A 77 -0.22 14.46 -7.00
CA LYS A 77 -1.55 14.05 -6.56
C LYS A 77 -2.54 14.05 -7.74
N PRO A 78 -2.39 13.11 -8.69
CA PRO A 78 -3.27 13.06 -9.84
C PRO A 78 -4.72 12.93 -9.37
N ARG A 79 -5.60 13.71 -10.00
CA ARG A 79 -7.04 13.63 -9.78
C ARG A 79 -7.59 12.54 -10.69
N ILE A 80 -8.21 11.54 -10.09
CA ILE A 80 -8.90 10.46 -10.78
C ILE A 80 -10.40 10.71 -10.69
N GLN A 81 -11.08 10.56 -11.82
CA GLN A 81 -12.51 10.78 -11.96
C GLN A 81 -13.18 9.44 -12.22
N THR A 82 -14.43 9.32 -11.80
CA THR A 82 -15.28 8.17 -12.14
C THR A 82 -16.73 8.59 -12.10
N ILE A 83 -17.62 7.73 -12.59
CA ILE A 83 -19.05 7.94 -12.57
C ILE A 83 -19.62 7.01 -11.51
N VAL A 84 -20.28 7.62 -10.52
CA VAL A 84 -20.93 6.94 -9.40
C VAL A 84 -22.34 7.48 -9.30
N LYS A 85 -23.36 6.62 -9.22
CA LYS A 85 -24.78 7.00 -9.19
C LYS A 85 -25.16 7.98 -10.29
N LYS A 86 -24.66 7.75 -11.52
CA LYS A 86 -24.82 8.62 -12.71
C LYS A 86 -24.26 10.05 -12.53
N LYS A 87 -23.43 10.30 -11.52
CA LYS A 87 -22.78 11.59 -11.28
C LYS A 87 -21.27 11.45 -11.40
N LYS A 88 -20.66 12.42 -12.09
CA LYS A 88 -19.21 12.49 -12.19
C LYS A 88 -18.64 12.97 -10.86
N SER A 89 -17.77 12.16 -10.26
CA SER A 89 -17.07 12.49 -9.02
C SER A 89 -15.58 12.17 -9.15
N SER A 90 -14.78 12.53 -8.16
CA SER A 90 -13.33 12.37 -8.22
C SER A 90 -12.67 12.22 -6.87
N PHE A 91 -11.53 11.54 -6.86
CA PHE A 91 -10.63 11.43 -5.72
C PHE A 91 -9.19 11.74 -6.17
N ARG A 92 -8.26 11.81 -5.20
CA ARG A 92 -6.83 11.99 -5.48
C ARG A 92 -6.05 10.86 -4.86
N VAL A 93 -5.05 10.37 -5.59
CA VAL A 93 -4.08 9.39 -5.10
C VAL A 93 -2.72 10.06 -4.94
N ASP A 94 -1.83 9.45 -4.18
CA ASP A 94 -0.43 9.86 -4.04
C ASP A 94 0.47 8.64 -4.18
N TYR A 95 1.66 8.83 -4.76
CA TYR A 95 2.60 7.73 -4.96
C TYR A 95 3.18 7.26 -3.61
N ALA A 96 3.98 8.12 -2.99
CA ALA A 96 4.55 7.90 -1.69
C ALA A 96 4.77 9.25 -1.03
N THR A 97 5.19 9.25 0.23
CA THR A 97 5.68 10.46 0.87
C THR A 97 7.12 10.29 1.24
N ASP A 98 7.90 11.34 1.02
CA ASP A 98 9.26 11.43 1.51
C ASP A 98 9.23 11.46 3.04
N VAL A 99 9.67 10.37 3.66
CA VAL A 99 9.79 10.26 5.12
C VAL A 99 11.17 10.74 5.59
N LEU A 100 12.15 10.80 4.68
CA LEU A 100 13.54 11.14 5.01
C LEU A 100 13.77 12.66 5.08
N HIS A 101 12.89 13.46 4.47
CA HIS A 101 12.96 14.91 4.55
C HIS A 101 11.91 15.48 5.52
N GLU A 102 12.38 16.27 6.51
CA GLU A 102 11.60 16.90 7.59
C GLU A 102 10.36 17.67 7.09
N SER A 103 10.43 18.20 5.87
CA SER A 103 9.25 18.65 5.15
C SER A 103 8.60 17.45 4.45
N SER A 104 7.69 16.73 5.13
CA SER A 104 6.88 15.63 4.58
C SER A 104 6.26 16.00 3.23
N LYS A 105 6.99 15.72 2.14
CA LYS A 105 6.63 16.10 0.78
C LYS A 105 6.20 14.83 0.06
N TYR A 106 5.00 14.85 -0.51
CA TYR A 106 4.58 13.77 -1.41
C TYR A 106 5.57 13.66 -2.56
N LEU A 107 6.05 12.43 -2.81
CA LEU A 107 6.84 12.09 -3.98
C LEU A 107 5.93 12.15 -5.21
N VAL A 108 6.53 12.52 -6.34
CA VAL A 108 5.86 12.41 -7.63
C VAL A 108 5.86 10.96 -8.08
N PHE A 109 4.85 10.56 -8.84
CA PHE A 109 4.87 9.28 -9.55
C PHE A 109 6.11 9.21 -10.47
N PRO A 110 6.79 8.06 -10.55
CA PRO A 110 8.00 7.91 -11.36
C PRO A 110 7.70 8.08 -12.86
N PRO A 111 8.72 8.34 -13.70
CA PRO A 111 8.55 8.30 -15.15
C PRO A 111 7.98 6.95 -15.62
N ARG A 112 7.24 6.96 -16.73
CA ARG A 112 6.65 5.75 -17.36
C ARG A 112 5.64 5.03 -16.46
N THR A 113 4.90 5.79 -15.65
CA THR A 113 3.77 5.26 -14.87
C THR A 113 2.48 5.34 -15.69
N GLU A 114 2.41 4.60 -16.79
CA GLU A 114 1.20 4.42 -17.59
C GLU A 114 0.59 3.06 -17.30
N GLY A 115 -0.70 3.04 -16.98
CA GLY A 115 -1.33 1.84 -16.44
C GLY A 115 -2.75 2.08 -15.97
N PHE A 116 -3.31 1.12 -15.24
CA PHE A 116 -4.70 1.17 -14.79
C PHE A 116 -4.82 0.83 -13.30
N PHE A 117 -5.89 1.34 -12.68
CA PHE A 117 -6.25 0.95 -11.31
C PHE A 117 -7.09 -0.32 -11.34
N TYR A 118 -6.86 -1.20 -10.38
CA TYR A 118 -7.67 -2.39 -10.20
C TYR A 118 -7.81 -2.75 -8.72
N TYR A 119 -8.86 -3.49 -8.39
CA TYR A 119 -9.04 -4.06 -7.06
C TYR A 119 -8.39 -5.44 -7.01
N HIS A 120 -7.44 -5.60 -6.09
CA HIS A 120 -6.79 -6.86 -5.80
C HIS A 120 -7.34 -7.41 -4.48
N GLN A 121 -7.90 -8.60 -4.53
CA GLN A 121 -8.33 -9.34 -3.36
C GLN A 121 -7.77 -10.75 -3.43
N GLN A 122 -6.92 -11.09 -2.46
CA GLN A 122 -6.31 -12.43 -2.39
C GLN A 122 -7.27 -13.49 -1.87
N HIS A 123 -8.26 -13.10 -1.06
CA HIS A 123 -9.23 -14.01 -0.45
C HIS A 123 -10.56 -13.29 -0.19
N ASP A 124 -11.67 -13.93 -0.54
CA ASP A 124 -13.02 -13.33 -0.56
C ASP A 124 -13.48 -12.78 0.81
N SER A 125 -12.95 -13.33 1.90
CA SER A 125 -13.31 -12.94 3.28
C SER A 125 -12.50 -11.78 3.86
N LEU A 126 -11.38 -11.39 3.20
CA LEU A 126 -10.46 -10.38 3.71
C LEU A 126 -10.57 -9.07 2.92
N PRO A 127 -10.43 -7.90 3.58
CA PRO A 127 -10.30 -6.63 2.90
C PRO A 127 -9.13 -6.65 1.91
N GLY A 128 -9.43 -6.52 0.62
CA GLY A 128 -8.43 -6.32 -0.42
C GLY A 128 -7.89 -4.89 -0.47
N GLU A 129 -7.32 -4.53 -1.62
CA GLU A 129 -6.66 -3.25 -1.84
C GLU A 129 -6.77 -2.79 -3.29
N VAL A 130 -6.78 -1.48 -3.51
CA VAL A 130 -6.68 -0.93 -4.87
C VAL A 130 -5.21 -0.79 -5.22
N ARG A 131 -4.79 -1.39 -6.33
CA ARG A 131 -3.42 -1.34 -6.87
C ARG A 131 -3.39 -0.61 -8.21
N PHE A 132 -2.18 -0.40 -8.73
CA PHE A 132 -1.96 0.20 -10.04
C PHE A 132 -1.01 -0.68 -10.84
N SER A 133 -1.50 -1.30 -11.91
CA SER A 133 -0.71 -2.16 -12.79
C SER A 133 -0.18 -1.36 -13.97
N LEU A 134 1.08 -1.60 -14.37
CA LEU A 134 1.72 -0.92 -15.49
C LEU A 134 1.36 -1.58 -16.83
N ALA A 135 0.88 -0.80 -17.80
CA ALA A 135 0.41 -1.31 -19.09
C ALA A 135 1.57 -1.76 -20.02
N ASN A 136 2.73 -1.11 -19.94
CA ASN A 136 3.84 -1.31 -20.89
C ASN A 136 4.98 -2.20 -20.34
N ALA A 137 4.72 -3.02 -19.33
CA ALA A 137 5.73 -3.87 -18.69
C ALA A 137 5.93 -5.22 -19.41
N GLY A 138 6.11 -5.21 -20.74
CA GLY A 138 6.51 -6.40 -21.52
C GLY A 138 5.46 -7.51 -21.67
N ASP A 139 5.72 -8.41 -22.63
CA ASP A 139 4.85 -9.39 -23.27
C ASP A 139 4.37 -10.57 -22.38
N THR A 140 4.45 -10.42 -21.05
CA THR A 140 3.96 -11.41 -20.07
C THR A 140 2.79 -10.79 -19.35
N GLY A 141 1.58 -11.18 -19.73
CA GLY A 141 0.32 -10.60 -19.26
C GLY A 141 0.30 -10.27 -17.77
N THR A 142 -0.34 -9.16 -17.42
CA THR A 142 -0.65 -8.74 -16.03
C THR A 142 0.48 -8.42 -15.06
N ASP A 143 1.78 -8.47 -15.38
CA ASP A 143 2.73 -8.77 -14.28
C ASP A 143 3.76 -7.70 -13.88
N MET A 144 3.38 -6.42 -13.73
CA MET A 144 4.12 -5.51 -12.81
C MET A 144 3.22 -4.44 -12.19
N ASP A 145 2.90 -4.61 -10.91
CA ASP A 145 2.41 -3.52 -10.08
C ASP A 145 3.42 -2.37 -10.03
N LEU A 146 2.93 -1.13 -10.04
CA LEU A 146 3.74 0.02 -9.66
C LEU A 146 4.30 -0.21 -8.27
N LEU A 147 5.63 -0.15 -8.10
CA LEU A 147 6.25 -0.38 -6.79
C LEU A 147 6.49 0.93 -6.05
N LEU A 148 6.31 0.88 -4.73
CA LEU A 148 6.76 1.90 -3.79
C LEU A 148 8.30 1.87 -3.68
N PRO A 149 8.94 2.95 -3.15
CA PRO A 149 10.40 2.98 -2.95
C PRO A 149 10.96 1.87 -2.04
N ASN A 150 10.10 1.22 -1.26
CA ASN A 150 10.44 0.08 -0.41
C ASN A 150 10.31 -1.28 -1.12
N GLY A 151 10.00 -1.30 -2.42
CA GLY A 151 9.87 -2.50 -3.25
C GLY A 151 8.52 -3.22 -3.15
N LEU A 152 7.60 -2.77 -2.30
CA LEU A 152 6.25 -3.33 -2.25
C LEU A 152 5.37 -2.77 -3.36
N PRO A 153 4.35 -3.52 -3.83
CA PRO A 153 3.29 -2.96 -4.66
C PRO A 153 2.70 -1.69 -4.04
N TRP A 154 2.48 -0.69 -4.88
CA TRP A 154 1.70 0.47 -4.55
C TRP A 154 0.26 0.04 -4.34
N SER A 155 -0.29 0.35 -3.17
CA SER A 155 -1.66 0.00 -2.86
C SER A 155 -2.36 1.00 -1.97
N LEU A 156 -3.70 1.01 -2.07
CA LEU A 156 -4.62 1.65 -1.16
C LEU A 156 -5.47 0.57 -0.49
N PRO A 157 -5.14 0.17 0.74
CA PRO A 157 -5.91 -0.84 1.46
C PRO A 157 -7.38 -0.45 1.65
N LEU A 158 -8.29 -1.42 1.53
CA LEU A 158 -9.73 -1.16 1.67
C LEU A 158 -10.07 -0.54 3.03
N TRP A 159 -9.39 -0.95 4.11
CA TRP A 159 -9.61 -0.34 5.42
C TRP A 159 -9.34 1.17 5.43
N TYR A 160 -8.36 1.63 4.65
CA TYR A 160 -8.02 3.03 4.57
C TYR A 160 -9.01 3.79 3.69
N ILE A 161 -9.42 3.18 2.58
CA ILE A 161 -10.46 3.70 1.68
C ILE A 161 -11.79 3.87 2.44
N ALA A 162 -12.23 2.83 3.15
CA ALA A 162 -13.49 2.78 3.89
C ALA A 162 -13.58 3.85 4.99
N SER A 163 -12.45 4.18 5.61
CA SER A 163 -12.40 5.05 6.77
C SER A 163 -12.03 6.49 6.45
N ALA A 164 -11.55 6.81 5.24
CA ALA A 164 -11.09 8.15 4.89
C ALA A 164 -12.08 8.87 3.93
N PRO A 165 -12.72 9.98 4.35
CA PRO A 165 -13.70 10.71 3.53
C PRO A 165 -13.20 11.13 2.14
N LYS A 166 -11.89 11.35 1.98
CA LYS A 166 -11.27 11.70 0.68
C LYS A 166 -11.40 10.60 -0.38
N TYR A 167 -11.70 9.37 0.02
CA TYR A 167 -11.87 8.21 -0.85
C TYR A 167 -13.32 7.73 -0.93
N GLU A 168 -14.30 8.49 -0.45
CA GLU A 168 -15.71 8.09 -0.50
C GLU A 168 -16.18 7.78 -1.93
N THR A 169 -15.71 8.56 -2.91
CA THR A 169 -15.99 8.27 -4.33
C THR A 169 -15.39 6.95 -4.80
N LEU A 170 -14.16 6.64 -4.38
CA LEU A 170 -13.50 5.37 -4.71
C LEU A 170 -14.23 4.19 -4.05
N LEU A 171 -14.63 4.35 -2.78
CA LEU A 171 -15.40 3.36 -2.04
C LEU A 171 -16.73 3.05 -2.71
N GLN A 172 -17.48 4.08 -3.10
CA GLN A 172 -18.75 3.90 -3.80
C GLN A 172 -18.55 3.21 -5.14
N LYS A 173 -17.46 3.51 -5.85
CA LYS A 173 -17.13 2.85 -7.11
C LYS A 173 -16.85 1.35 -6.92
N LEU A 174 -16.11 0.98 -5.87
CA LEU A 174 -15.88 -0.43 -5.52
C LEU A 174 -17.17 -1.19 -5.22
N ILE A 175 -18.12 -0.54 -4.54
CA ILE A 175 -19.44 -1.12 -4.24
C ILE A 175 -20.28 -1.27 -5.52
N GLU A 176 -20.31 -0.25 -6.38
CA GLU A 176 -21.06 -0.29 -7.65
C GLU A 176 -20.51 -1.32 -8.64
N ASP A 177 -19.20 -1.55 -8.61
CA ASP A 177 -18.56 -2.59 -9.41
C ASP A 177 -18.78 -4.00 -8.84
N GLY A 178 -19.41 -4.13 -7.66
CA GLY A 178 -19.66 -5.42 -7.00
C GLY A 178 -18.40 -6.04 -6.38
N LEU A 179 -17.31 -5.29 -6.26
CA LEU A 179 -16.01 -5.77 -5.78
C LEU A 179 -15.92 -5.82 -4.25
N VAL A 180 -16.80 -5.09 -3.55
CA VAL A 180 -16.81 -4.99 -2.10
C VAL A 180 -18.24 -4.94 -1.57
N SER A 181 -18.55 -5.76 -0.56
CA SER A 181 -19.85 -5.75 0.10
C SER A 181 -19.96 -4.68 1.19
N SER A 182 -21.19 -4.23 1.48
CA SER A 182 -21.46 -3.24 2.54
C SER A 182 -21.02 -3.74 3.92
N GLU A 183 -21.15 -5.04 4.18
CA GLU A 183 -20.75 -5.70 5.42
C GLU A 183 -19.24 -5.61 5.63
N LEU A 184 -18.46 -5.85 4.56
CA LEU A 184 -16.99 -5.75 4.60
C LEU A 184 -16.53 -4.31 4.85
N VAL A 185 -17.21 -3.33 4.24
CA VAL A 185 -16.97 -1.89 4.49
C VAL A 185 -17.26 -1.53 5.94
N GLN A 186 -18.39 -1.99 6.49
CA GLN A 186 -18.75 -1.71 7.88
C GLN A 186 -17.76 -2.34 8.86
N ARG A 187 -17.31 -3.57 8.59
CA ARG A 187 -16.24 -4.22 9.36
C ARG A 187 -14.95 -3.40 9.33
N CYS A 188 -14.54 -2.92 8.15
CA CYS A 188 -13.37 -2.05 8.02
C CYS A 188 -13.49 -0.76 8.84
N ARG A 189 -14.64 -0.08 8.79
CA ARG A 189 -14.89 1.16 9.54
C ARG A 189 -14.88 0.92 11.05
N TRP A 190 -15.43 -0.21 11.51
CA TRP A 190 -15.43 -0.60 12.92
C TRP A 190 -14.01 -0.91 13.42
N MET A 191 -13.25 -1.72 12.67
CA MET A 191 -11.86 -2.05 13.03
C MET A 191 -10.94 -0.83 12.96
N PHE A 192 -11.11 0.05 11.98
CA PHE A 192 -10.23 1.17 11.71
C PHE A 192 -10.98 2.50 11.68
N PRO A 193 -11.48 3.01 12.82
CA PRO A 193 -12.24 4.26 12.84
C PRO A 193 -11.41 5.43 12.30
N LEU A 194 -12.09 6.45 11.77
CA LEU A 194 -11.48 7.60 11.10
C LEU A 194 -10.34 8.26 11.92
N ALA A 195 -10.51 8.37 13.24
CA ALA A 195 -9.49 8.92 14.13
C ALA A 195 -8.18 8.11 14.07
N TRP A 196 -8.28 6.78 14.00
CA TRP A 196 -7.15 5.88 13.85
C TRP A 196 -6.54 6.01 12.44
N ALA A 197 -7.37 5.93 11.39
CA ALA A 197 -6.91 6.02 10.00
C ALA A 197 -6.19 7.34 9.68
N ARG A 198 -6.62 8.47 10.29
CA ARG A 198 -5.96 9.78 10.13
C ARG A 198 -4.56 9.81 10.74
N ARG A 199 -4.38 9.24 11.93
CA ARG A 199 -3.09 9.21 12.64
C ARG A 199 -2.12 8.18 12.05
N ARG A 200 -2.64 7.17 11.36
CA ARG A 200 -1.92 5.95 10.98
C ARG A 200 -2.04 5.62 9.49
N LYS A 201 -2.05 6.65 8.63
CA LYS A 201 -2.17 6.51 7.16
C LYS A 201 -1.11 5.59 6.52
N ARG A 202 0.01 5.36 7.22
CA ARG A 202 1.14 4.52 6.79
C ARG A 202 1.46 3.42 7.80
N ALA A 203 0.51 3.08 8.66
CA ALA A 203 0.70 1.92 9.51
C ALA A 203 0.79 0.69 8.61
N THR A 204 1.83 -0.11 8.83
CA THR A 204 1.87 -1.47 8.31
C THR A 204 0.81 -2.27 9.04
N VAL A 205 -0.26 -2.59 8.34
CA VAL A 205 -1.37 -3.40 8.84
C VAL A 205 -1.30 -4.75 8.14
N LEU A 206 -1.02 -5.78 8.93
CA LEU A 206 -1.04 -7.17 8.55
C LEU A 206 -2.44 -7.71 8.78
N MET A 207 -3.14 -8.05 7.70
CA MET A 207 -4.42 -8.74 7.77
C MET A 207 -4.19 -10.24 7.94
N ARG A 208 -3.05 -10.75 7.47
CA ARG A 208 -2.53 -12.09 7.69
C ARG A 208 -1.07 -12.05 8.13
N TRP A 209 -0.62 -13.15 8.71
CA TRP A 209 0.76 -13.30 9.16
C TRP A 209 1.78 -13.42 8.02
N ASP A 210 1.35 -13.97 6.90
CA ASP A 210 2.13 -14.15 5.69
C ASP A 210 2.00 -12.96 4.72
N ASP A 211 1.32 -11.89 5.12
CA ASP A 211 1.32 -10.66 4.33
C ASP A 211 2.75 -10.09 4.25
N MET A 212 3.17 -9.68 3.05
CA MET A 212 4.43 -8.98 2.88
C MET A 212 4.34 -7.57 3.47
N PHE A 213 5.41 -7.13 4.12
CA PHE A 213 5.46 -5.78 4.66
C PHE A 213 6.84 -5.15 4.62
N ALA A 214 6.86 -3.81 4.66
CA ALA A 214 8.09 -3.05 4.59
C ALA A 214 8.70 -2.90 5.98
N VAL A 215 10.02 -3.10 6.05
CA VAL A 215 10.82 -2.91 7.25
C VAL A 215 11.96 -1.94 6.92
N PRO A 216 12.02 -0.77 7.59
CA PRO A 216 13.23 0.06 7.57
C PRO A 216 14.37 -0.67 8.29
N PHE A 217 15.47 -0.94 7.59
CA PHE A 217 16.61 -1.68 8.16
C PHE A 217 17.47 -0.83 9.11
N ASP A 218 17.34 0.50 9.02
CA ASP A 218 18.00 1.46 9.90
C ASP A 218 17.23 1.71 11.22
N ALA A 219 15.97 1.26 11.31
CA ALA A 219 15.15 1.44 12.49
C ALA A 219 15.33 0.28 13.47
N LYS A 220 15.65 0.55 14.75
CA LYS A 220 15.76 -0.46 15.83
C LYS A 220 14.50 -1.29 16.04
N CYS A 221 13.33 -0.71 15.75
CA CYS A 221 12.07 -1.43 15.79
C CYS A 221 11.13 -0.94 14.68
N THR A 222 10.34 -1.87 14.15
CA THR A 222 9.24 -1.57 13.23
C THR A 222 7.93 -1.87 13.93
N LYS A 223 7.03 -0.90 13.91
CA LYS A 223 5.71 -0.99 14.52
C LYS A 223 4.74 -1.58 13.51
N LEU A 224 4.16 -2.73 13.83
CA LEU A 224 3.19 -3.42 12.99
C LEU A 224 1.84 -3.48 13.70
N TRP A 225 0.77 -3.52 12.92
CA TRP A 225 -0.58 -3.78 13.40
C TRP A 225 -1.03 -5.09 12.83
N ILE A 226 -1.45 -6.01 13.68
CA ILE A 226 -2.06 -7.25 13.24
C ILE A 226 -3.54 -7.16 13.52
N THR A 227 -4.36 -7.55 12.56
CA THR A 227 -5.79 -7.68 12.77
C THR A 227 -6.20 -9.13 12.78
N GLY A 228 -6.93 -9.52 13.82
CA GLY A 228 -7.77 -10.71 13.79
C GLY A 228 -9.22 -10.34 13.51
N GLU A 229 -10.10 -11.34 13.46
CA GLU A 229 -11.53 -11.15 13.15
C GLU A 229 -12.25 -10.16 14.07
N LYS A 230 -11.83 -10.09 15.34
CA LYS A 230 -12.53 -9.35 16.41
C LYS A 230 -11.69 -8.26 17.05
N ALA A 231 -10.41 -8.13 16.70
CA ALA A 231 -9.53 -7.18 17.35
C ALA A 231 -8.33 -6.83 16.48
N LYS A 232 -7.67 -5.72 16.82
CA LYS A 232 -6.36 -5.36 16.30
C LYS A 232 -5.37 -5.23 17.46
N LYS A 233 -4.14 -5.67 17.25
CA LYS A 233 -3.05 -5.50 18.21
C LYS A 233 -1.87 -4.80 17.56
N GLU A 234 -1.25 -3.92 18.33
CA GLU A 234 0.02 -3.31 18.01
C GLU A 234 1.16 -4.22 18.48
N ILE A 235 2.14 -4.47 17.61
CA ILE A 235 3.34 -5.22 17.95
C ILE A 235 4.58 -4.46 17.50
N PHE A 236 5.70 -4.72 18.18
CA PHE A 236 7.01 -4.22 17.78
C PHE A 236 7.87 -5.38 17.27
N LEU A 237 8.33 -5.24 16.04
CA LEU A 237 9.35 -6.11 15.46
C LEU A 237 10.72 -5.47 15.71
N ARG A 238 11.61 -6.15 16.45
CA ARG A 238 12.96 -5.63 16.73
C ARG A 238 13.92 -6.03 15.62
N SER A 239 14.60 -5.06 15.01
CA SER A 239 15.54 -5.27 13.89
C SER A 239 16.93 -5.75 14.32
N GLU A 240 17.30 -5.54 15.59
CA GLU A 240 18.63 -5.79 16.16
C GLU A 240 19.10 -7.27 16.08
N GLY A 241 18.25 -8.20 15.65
CA GLY A 241 18.63 -9.60 15.36
C GLY A 241 18.26 -10.11 13.97
N ILE A 242 17.72 -9.25 13.09
CA ILE A 242 17.10 -9.68 11.82
C ILE A 242 18.06 -9.57 10.64
N PHE A 243 18.79 -8.46 10.54
CA PHE A 243 19.50 -8.09 9.29
C PHE A 243 21.02 -8.16 9.40
N GLY A 244 21.60 -8.57 10.53
CA GLY A 244 23.05 -8.66 10.72
C GLY A 244 23.79 -7.38 10.29
N SER A 245 25.00 -7.52 9.74
CA SER A 245 25.79 -6.43 9.13
C SER A 245 25.31 -6.02 7.73
N TYR A 246 24.19 -6.57 7.22
CA TYR A 246 23.63 -6.27 5.89
C TYR A 246 22.88 -4.93 5.83
N ALA A 247 22.91 -4.14 6.91
CA ALA A 247 22.23 -2.86 7.01
C ALA A 247 22.90 -1.77 6.16
N GLY A 248 22.64 -1.80 4.85
CA GLY A 248 22.59 -0.57 4.07
C GLY A 248 21.43 0.31 4.55
N SER A 249 21.48 1.61 4.23
CA SER A 249 20.49 2.62 4.64
C SER A 249 19.13 2.50 3.91
N THR A 250 18.68 1.29 3.60
CA THR A 250 17.55 1.03 2.70
C THR A 250 16.39 0.37 3.43
N THR A 251 15.16 0.67 3.01
CA THR A 251 13.95 -0.06 3.38
C THR A 251 13.79 -1.27 2.48
N GLY A 252 13.49 -2.45 3.02
CA GLY A 252 13.18 -3.64 2.23
C GLY A 252 11.83 -4.27 2.58
N ALA A 253 11.40 -5.24 1.78
CA ALA A 253 10.19 -6.02 2.00
C ALA A 253 10.54 -7.34 2.70
N VAL A 254 9.76 -7.68 3.73
CA VAL A 254 9.90 -8.91 4.51
C VAL A 254 8.66 -9.76 4.28
N TYR A 255 8.88 -11.03 4.00
CA TYR A 255 7.86 -12.07 3.99
C TYR A 255 8.12 -13.02 5.17
N MET A 256 7.09 -13.25 5.99
CA MET A 256 7.15 -14.16 7.13
C MET A 256 6.30 -15.40 6.85
N PRO A 257 6.89 -16.54 6.44
CA PRO A 257 6.15 -17.79 6.39
C PRO A 257 5.70 -18.16 7.80
N GLY A 258 4.45 -18.59 7.97
CA GLY A 258 3.88 -18.92 9.30
C GLY A 258 4.65 -19.98 10.10
N SER A 259 5.52 -20.75 9.46
CA SER A 259 6.42 -21.74 10.07
C SER A 259 7.70 -21.14 10.70
N SER A 260 7.98 -19.85 10.52
CA SER A 260 9.29 -19.23 10.82
C SER A 260 9.43 -18.60 12.21
N MET A 261 8.51 -18.89 13.11
CA MET A 261 8.45 -18.28 14.43
C MET A 261 9.02 -19.22 15.51
N ILE A 262 9.92 -18.72 16.34
CA ILE A 262 10.17 -19.30 17.66
C ILE A 262 8.90 -19.02 18.48
N GLN A 263 8.03 -20.02 18.60
CA GLN A 263 6.76 -19.92 19.31
C GLN A 263 7.02 -19.73 20.81
N SER A 264 6.85 -18.52 21.34
CA SER A 264 6.67 -18.35 22.79
C SER A 264 5.20 -18.40 23.21
N THR A 265 4.23 -18.59 22.31
CA THR A 265 2.84 -18.92 22.68
C THR A 265 1.98 -19.33 21.48
N LYS A 266 1.11 -20.30 21.71
CA LYS A 266 0.18 -20.93 20.75
C LYS A 266 -1.00 -19.97 20.48
N TRP A 267 -1.22 -19.62 19.23
CA TRP A 267 -2.38 -18.84 18.79
C TRP A 267 -3.57 -19.78 18.53
N MET A 268 -4.73 -19.53 19.15
CA MET A 268 -6.00 -20.14 18.76
C MET A 268 -6.83 -19.08 18.03
N TRP A 269 -7.19 -19.39 16.79
CA TRP A 269 -8.14 -18.64 15.96
C TRP A 269 -9.55 -18.76 16.55
#